data_AF-A0A183E415-F1
#
_entry.id   AF-A0A183E415-F1
#
_cell.length_a   1.000
_cell.length_b   1.000
_cell.length_c   1.000
_cell.angle_alpha   90.00
_cell.angle_beta   90.00
_cell.angle_gamma   90.00
#
_symmetry.space_group_name_H-M   'P 1'
#
loop_
_entity.id
_entity.type
_entity.pdbx_description
1 polymer ?
#
loop_
_entity_poly.entity_id
_entity_poly.type
_entity_poly.pdbx_seq_one_letter_code
_entity_poly.pdbx_strand_id
1 'polypeptide(L)' 'MLCFSEILRVVDSLQLTKYKKVATPVDWKEGDPCVVEPQLDDKEAKTLFGDNIKTIELPSGKRYLRMVAQPK' A
#
# COMPACT_ATOMS: atom_id res chain seq x y z
N MET A 1 -16.18 -24.10 -1.59
CA MET A 1 -14.77 -23.95 -1.20
C MET A 1 -14.44 -22.46 -1.06
N LEU A 2 -14.94 -21.80 -0.02
CA LEU A 2 -14.91 -20.33 0.14
C LEU A 2 -14.52 -19.87 1.56
N CYS A 3 -14.20 -20.80 2.48
CA CYS A 3 -14.14 -20.45 3.91
C CYS A 3 -12.79 -19.86 4.38
N PHE A 4 -11.73 -19.95 3.56
CA PHE A 4 -10.36 -19.59 3.98
C PHE A 4 -9.70 -18.51 3.13
N SER A 5 -10.36 -18.00 2.09
CA SER A 5 -9.76 -16.99 1.20
C SER A 5 -9.40 -15.71 1.96
N GLU A 6 -10.24 -15.28 2.89
CA GLU A 6 -9.95 -14.08 3.69
C GLU A 6 -8.79 -14.29 4.66
N ILE A 7 -8.64 -15.50 5.22
CA ILE A 7 -7.50 -15.84 6.08
C ILE A 7 -6.21 -15.78 5.27
N LEU A 8 -6.19 -16.36 4.07
CA LEU A 8 -5.02 -16.28 3.19
C LEU A 8 -4.73 -14.82 2.79
N ARG A 9 -5.77 -14.06 2.39
CA ARG A 9 -5.64 -12.65 2.01
C ARG A 9 -5.01 -11.80 3.11
N VAL A 10 -5.41 -11.99 4.37
CA VAL A 10 -4.81 -11.23 5.48
C VAL A 10 -3.39 -11.71 5.80
N VAL A 11 -3.07 -12.99 5.62
CA VAL A 11 -1.68 -13.50 5.78
C VAL A 11 -0.77 -12.87 4.73
N ASP A 12 -1.19 -12.83 3.47
CA ASP A 12 -0.42 -12.20 2.38
C ASP A 12 -0.21 -10.71 2.65
N SER A 13 -1.26 -10.03 3.12
CA SER A 13 -1.19 -8.64 3.54
C SER A 13 -0.19 -8.43 4.70
N LEU A 14 -0.24 -9.27 5.74
CA LEU A 14 0.68 -9.16 6.88
C LEU A 14 2.13 -9.38 6.45
N GLN A 15 2.39 -10.34 5.57
CA GLN A 15 3.72 -10.59 5.03
C GLN A 15 4.21 -9.42 4.18
N LEU A 16 3.39 -8.92 3.25
CA LEU A 16 3.74 -7.78 2.40
C LEU A 16 4.08 -6.53 3.22
N THR A 17 3.22 -6.17 4.17
CA THR A 17 3.39 -4.98 5.02
C THR A 17 4.53 -5.11 6.03
N LYS A 18 4.97 -6.33 6.37
CA LYS A 18 6.15 -6.56 7.21
C LYS A 18 7.45 -6.18 6.51
N TYR A 19 7.57 -6.50 5.21
CA TYR A 19 8.82 -6.36 4.46
C TYR A 19 8.88 -5.13 3.57
N LYS A 20 7.71 -4.57 3.23
CA LYS A 20 7.59 -3.40 2.35
C LYS A 20 6.89 -2.28 3.10
N LYS A 21 7.34 -1.05 2.89
CA LYS A 21 6.81 0.15 3.57
C LYS A 21 5.48 0.63 2.97
N VAL A 22 4.51 -0.27 2.93
CA VAL A 22 3.17 -0.06 2.39
C VAL A 22 2.11 -0.64 3.33
N ALA A 23 0.86 -0.25 3.12
CA ALA A 23 -0.34 -0.82 3.72
C ALA A 23 -1.29 -1.29 2.61
N THR A 24 -2.10 -2.32 2.87
CA THR A 24 -3.10 -2.81 1.92
C THR A 24 -4.43 -2.06 2.13
N PRO A 25 -5.05 -1.50 1.07
CA PRO A 25 -6.34 -0.83 1.19
C PRO A 25 -7.49 -1.82 1.42
N VAL A 26 -8.70 -1.28 1.61
CA VAL A 26 -9.93 -2.08 1.67
C VAL A 26 -10.07 -2.94 0.40
N ASP A 27 -10.53 -4.17 0.57
CA ASP A 27 -10.75 -5.16 -0.49
C ASP A 27 -9.51 -5.52 -1.34
N TRP A 28 -8.30 -5.17 -0.89
CA TRP A 28 -7.06 -5.48 -1.57
C TRP A 28 -6.90 -6.99 -1.82
N LYS A 29 -6.47 -7.34 -3.03
CA LYS A 29 -6.02 -8.68 -3.44
C LYS A 29 -4.57 -8.64 -3.90
N GLU A 30 -3.91 -9.78 -3.89
CA GLU A 30 -2.54 -9.88 -4.41
C GLU A 30 -2.44 -9.35 -5.85
N GLY A 31 -1.51 -8.44 -6.07
CA GLY A 31 -1.29 -7.68 -7.28
C GLY A 31 -1.88 -6.27 -7.26
N ASP A 32 -2.88 -6.00 -6.41
CA ASP A 32 -3.54 -4.70 -6.38
C ASP A 32 -2.64 -3.59 -5.78
N PRO A 33 -2.86 -2.32 -6.15
CA PRO A 33 -2.12 -1.20 -5.59
C PRO A 33 -2.19 -1.12 -4.06
N CYS A 34 -1.09 -0.71 -3.46
CA CYS A 34 -0.96 -0.49 -2.03
C CYS A 34 -0.92 1.00 -1.69
N VAL A 35 -1.13 1.32 -0.41
CA VAL A 35 -0.96 2.67 0.14
C VAL A 35 0.46 2.80 0.70
N VAL A 36 1.19 3.84 0.35
CA VAL A 36 2.50 4.13 0.95
C VAL A 36 2.31 4.46 2.44
N GLU A 37 3.17 3.91 3.30
CA GLU A 37 3.08 4.15 4.75
C GLU A 37 3.07 5.66 5.07
N PRO A 38 2.09 6.18 5.82
CA PRO A 38 1.91 7.63 6.01
C PRO A 38 3.09 8.34 6.70
N GLN A 39 3.92 7.59 7.42
CA GLN A 39 5.07 8.12 8.15
C GLN A 39 6.27 8.44 7.26
N LEU A 40 6.32 7.87 6.05
CA LEU A 40 7.40 8.17 5.11
C LEU A 40 7.23 9.57 4.52
N ASP A 41 8.29 10.36 4.49
CA ASP A 41 8.26 11.61 3.74
C ASP A 41 8.31 11.36 2.21
N ASP A 42 8.12 12.41 1.41
CA ASP A 42 8.10 12.29 -0.06
C ASP A 42 9.45 11.87 -0.65
N LYS A 43 10.58 12.17 0.01
CA LYS A 43 11.92 11.81 -0.46
C LYS A 43 12.21 10.33 -0.18
N GLU A 44 11.90 9.86 1.01
CA GLU A 44 12.02 8.47 1.42
C GLU A 44 11.12 7.59 0.55
N ALA A 45 9.86 7.98 0.37
CA ALA A 45 8.92 7.26 -0.48
C ALA A 45 9.44 7.15 -1.93
N LYS A 46 9.93 8.26 -2.51
CA LYS A 46 10.54 8.22 -3.86
C LYS A 46 11.78 7.36 -3.94
N THR A 47 12.58 7.29 -2.87
CA THR A 47 13.77 6.43 -2.82
C THR A 47 13.37 4.95 -2.86
N LEU A 48 12.28 4.59 -2.18
CA LEU A 48 11.81 3.20 -2.09
C LEU A 48 10.99 2.75 -3.29
N PHE A 49 10.18 3.64 -3.86
CA PHE A 49 9.14 3.30 -4.84
C PHE A 49 9.29 4.02 -6.19
N GLY A 50 10.27 4.91 -6.32
CA GLY A 50 10.50 5.72 -7.51
C GLY A 50 9.41 6.76 -7.75
N ASP A 51 9.28 7.20 -9.00
CA ASP A 51 8.30 8.20 -9.42
C ASP A 51 6.89 7.63 -9.65
N ASN A 52 6.70 6.32 -9.42
CA ASN A 52 5.42 5.63 -9.63
C ASN A 52 4.41 5.79 -8.47
N ILE A 53 4.63 6.78 -7.60
CA ILE A 53 3.72 7.11 -6.49
C ILE A 53 2.65 8.08 -6.99
N LYS A 54 1.38 7.69 -6.86
CA LYS A 54 0.23 8.54 -7.16
C LYS A 54 -0.34 9.11 -5.86
N THR A 55 -0.10 10.40 -5.61
CA THR A 55 -0.75 11.12 -4.52
C THR A 55 -2.18 11.53 -4.92
N ILE A 56 -3.16 11.20 -4.10
CA ILE A 56 -4.55 11.59 -4.27
C ILE A 56 -4.77 12.89 -3.50
N GLU A 57 -5.20 13.94 -4.21
CA GLU A 57 -5.52 15.23 -3.62
C GLU A 57 -6.86 15.16 -2.87
N LEU A 58 -6.87 15.67 -1.65
CA LEU A 58 -8.02 15.64 -0.74
C LEU A 58 -8.39 17.07 -0.31
N PRO A 59 -9.68 17.35 0.01
CA PRO A 59 -10.11 18.68 0.45
C PRO A 59 -9.39 19.21 1.71
N SER A 60 -8.79 18.32 2.50
CA SER A 60 -8.02 18.68 3.69
C SER A 60 -6.63 19.27 3.40
N GLY A 61 -6.16 19.19 2.14
CA GLY A 61 -4.79 19.56 1.75
C GLY A 61 -3.69 18.62 2.27
N LYS A 62 -4.04 17.57 3.03
CA LYS A 62 -3.08 16.60 3.55
C LYS A 62 -2.77 15.53 2.50
N ARG A 63 -1.48 15.22 2.32
CA ARG A 63 -0.97 14.32 1.27
C ARG A 63 -0.66 12.91 1.77
N TYR A 64 -1.50 12.37 2.66
CA TYR A 64 -1.29 11.03 3.24
C TYR A 64 -1.78 9.89 2.34
N LEU A 65 -2.72 10.16 1.43
CA LEU A 65 -3.27 9.16 0.54
C LEU A 65 -2.39 9.03 -0.71
N ARG A 66 -1.38 8.17 -0.63
CA ARG A 66 -0.41 7.92 -1.69
C ARG A 66 -0.50 6.46 -2.11
N MET A 67 -0.79 6.22 -3.39
CA MET A 67 -0.94 4.88 -3.96
C MET A 67 0.33 4.49 -4.73
N VAL A 68 0.70 3.23 -4.68
CA VAL A 68 1.83 2.65 -5.44
C VAL A 68 1.45 1.25 -5.92
N ALA A 69 1.99 0.81 -7.06
CA ALA A 69 1.88 -0.60 -7.47
C ALA A 69 2.46 -1.53 -6.38
N GLN A 70 1.92 -2.74 -6.23
CA GLN A 70 2.42 -3.67 -5.22
C GLN A 70 3.93 -3.91 -5.42
N PRO A 71 4.76 -3.62 -4.41
CA PRO A 71 6.18 -3.90 -4.48
C PRO A 71 6.43 -5.42 -4.43
N LYS A 72 7.29 -5.90 -5.33
CA LYS A 72 7.83 -7.27 -5.31
C LYS A 72 8.86 -7.41 -4.20
#